data_AF-A0A1F8TKJ3-F1
#
_entry.id   AF-A0A1F8TKJ3-F1
#
_cell.length_a   1.000
_cell.length_b   1.000
_cell.length_c   1.000
_cell.angle_alpha   90.00
_cell.angle_beta   90.00
_cell.angle_gamma   90.00
#
_symmetry.space_group_name_H-M   'P 1'
#
loop_
_entity.id
_entity.type
_entity.pdbx_description
1 polymer ?
#
loop_
_entity_poly.entity_id
_entity_poly.type
_entity_poly.pdbx_seq_one_letter_code
_entity_poly.pdbx_strand_id
1 'polypeptide(L)'
;MKSRAVQITRIFFYLLAALWLAVGIGYLARSDGSTMYWIMAGLMFASIFVFIALGANITRKPVYWVGVIFLAICIVLTIFDQFGLADLVALILFIVPLVIMLAKRKEFIAI
;
A
#
# COMPACT_ATOMS: atom_id res chain seq x y z
N MET A 1 -2.46 0.77 -25.14
CA MET A 1 -1.41 1.30 -24.24
C MET A 1 -2.04 1.59 -22.88
N LYS A 2 -1.48 1.09 -21.75
CA LYS A 2 -2.02 1.42 -20.41
C LYS A 2 -1.85 2.92 -20.14
N SER A 3 -2.89 3.59 -19.65
CA SER A 3 -2.81 5.01 -19.32
C SER A 3 -1.66 5.30 -18.36
N ARG A 4 -1.06 6.50 -18.47
CA ARG A 4 0.00 6.97 -17.56
C ARG A 4 -0.46 6.91 -16.10
N ALA A 5 -1.71 7.25 -15.79
CA ALA A 5 -2.25 7.18 -14.43
C ALA A 5 -2.19 5.75 -13.87
N VAL A 6 -2.59 4.76 -14.67
CA VAL A 6 -2.54 3.34 -14.28
C VAL A 6 -1.10 2.91 -14.02
N GLN A 7 -0.15 3.30 -14.88
CA GLN A 7 1.26 2.95 -14.70
C GLN A 7 1.84 3.58 -13.43
N ILE A 8 1.55 4.86 -13.18
CA ILE A 8 1.99 5.56 -11.97
C ILE A 8 1.43 4.87 -10.72
N THR A 9 0.11 4.63 -10.65
CA THR A 9 -0.51 3.95 -9.51
C THR A 9 0.09 2.55 -9.28
N ARG A 10 0.43 1.81 -10.34
CA ARG A 10 1.13 0.51 -10.22
C ARG A 10 2.49 0.65 -9.58
N ILE A 11 3.28 1.65 -10.00
CA ILE A 11 4.59 1.93 -9.42
C ILE A 11 4.44 2.24 -7.93
N PHE A 12 3.46 3.07 -7.54
CA PHE A 12 3.19 3.33 -6.12
C PHE A 12 2.88 2.06 -5.33
N PHE A 13 2.06 1.16 -5.86
CA PHE A 13 1.81 -0.13 -5.19
C PHE A 13 3.08 -0.98 -5.06
N TYR A 14 3.96 -0.99 -6.05
CA TYR A 14 5.23 -1.72 -5.94
C TYR A 14 6.23 -1.04 -5.00
N LEU A 15 6.23 0.29 -4.92
CA LEU A 15 7.00 1.04 -3.92
C LEU A 15 6.50 0.76 -2.50
N LEU A 16 5.18 0.70 -2.30
CA LEU A 16 4.58 0.27 -1.02
C LEU A 16 4.99 -1.16 -0.68
N ALA A 17 4.94 -2.10 -1.64
CA ALA A 17 5.42 -3.46 -1.43
C ALA A 17 6.90 -3.51 -1.00
N ALA A 18 7.76 -2.71 -1.64
CA ALA A 18 9.18 -2.63 -1.29
C ALA A 18 9.41 -1.98 0.09
N LEU A 19 8.65 -0.92 0.43
CA LEU A 19 8.73 -0.27 1.73
C LEU A 19 8.29 -1.22 2.84
N TRP A 20 7.19 -1.95 2.67
CA TRP A 20 6.72 -2.95 3.63
C TRP A 20 7.70 -4.11 3.79
N LEU A 21 8.39 -4.50 2.72
CA LEU A 21 9.48 -5.47 2.80
C LEU A 21 10.62 -4.98 3.69
N ALA A 22 11.08 -3.75 3.47
CA ALA A 22 12.15 -3.15 4.28
C ALA A 22 11.75 -3.03 5.76
N VAL A 23 10.51 -2.60 6.03
CA VAL A 23 9.98 -2.49 7.39
C VAL A 23 9.85 -3.88 8.03
N GLY A 24 9.30 -4.88 7.33
CA GLY A 24 9.18 -6.24 7.82
C GLY A 24 10.52 -6.88 8.18
N ILE A 25 11.55 -6.70 7.34
CA ILE A 25 12.92 -7.11 7.64
C ILE A 25 13.46 -6.37 8.88
N GLY A 26 13.18 -5.08 9.01
CA GLY A 26 13.54 -4.29 10.19
C GLY A 26 12.93 -4.82 11.50
N TYR A 27 11.67 -5.29 11.46
CA TYR A 27 11.02 -5.94 12.60
C TYR A 27 11.68 -7.28 12.95
N LEU A 28 12.03 -8.10 11.96
CA LEU A 28 12.75 -9.35 12.20
C LEU A 28 14.15 -9.12 12.79
N ALA A 29 14.88 -8.13 12.27
CA ALA A 29 16.23 -7.82 12.72
C ALA A 29 16.29 -7.27 14.16
N ARG A 30 15.19 -6.68 14.65
CA ARG A 30 15.05 -6.17 16.02
C ARG A 30 14.41 -7.16 16.99
N SER A 31 14.06 -8.36 16.52
CA SER A 31 13.40 -9.36 17.35
C SER A 31 14.32 -9.81 18.48
N ASP A 32 13.94 -9.48 19.71
CA ASP A 32 14.57 -9.91 20.97
C ASP A 32 13.96 -11.23 21.49
N GLY A 33 13.16 -11.92 20.67
CA GLY A 33 12.35 -13.07 21.07
C GLY A 33 10.91 -12.71 21.43
N SER A 34 10.53 -11.43 21.49
CA SER A 34 9.14 -11.04 21.67
C SER A 34 8.28 -11.45 20.47
N THR A 35 7.18 -12.15 20.76
CA THR A 35 6.19 -12.59 19.77
C THR A 35 5.60 -11.41 18.99
N MET A 36 5.58 -10.22 19.58
CA MET A 36 5.05 -9.01 18.94
C MET A 36 5.80 -8.64 17.66
N TYR A 37 7.14 -8.73 17.65
CA TYR A 37 7.94 -8.41 16.47
C TYR A 37 7.68 -9.40 15.32
N TRP A 38 7.45 -10.68 15.64
CA TRP A 38 7.10 -11.70 14.66
C TRP A 38 5.71 -11.50 14.06
N ILE A 39 4.72 -11.15 14.89
CA ILE A 39 3.37 -10.83 14.42
C ILE A 39 3.42 -9.62 13.48
N MET A 40 4.13 -8.56 13.88
CA MET A 40 4.28 -7.36 13.07
C MET A 40 5.00 -7.64 11.76
N ALA A 41 6.12 -8.36 11.77
CA ALA A 41 6.81 -8.77 10.55
C ALA A 41 5.89 -9.59 9.63
N GLY A 42 5.14 -10.54 10.18
CA GLY A 42 4.16 -11.34 9.44
C GLY A 42 3.09 -10.48 8.76
N LEU A 43 2.52 -9.51 9.47
CA LEU A 43 1.56 -8.55 8.91
C LEU A 43 2.17 -7.70 7.80
N MET A 44 3.42 -7.27 7.98
CA MET A 44 4.13 -6.49 6.97
C MET A 44 4.33 -7.32 5.70
N PHE A 45 4.80 -8.57 5.81
CA PHE A 45 4.97 -9.46 4.66
C PHE A 45 3.65 -9.81 3.98
N ALA A 46 2.57 -10.06 4.74
CA ALA A 46 1.25 -10.29 4.17
C ALA A 46 0.78 -9.10 3.31
N SER A 47 1.03 -7.88 3.78
CA SER A 47 0.68 -6.65 3.07
C SER A 47 1.43 -6.49 1.73
N ILE A 48 2.65 -7.01 1.62
CA ILE A 48 3.42 -7.01 0.35
C ILE A 48 2.63 -7.71 -0.75
N PHE A 49 2.08 -8.90 -0.46
CA PHE A 49 1.30 -9.66 -1.43
C PHE A 49 0.02 -8.91 -1.84
N VAL A 50 -0.63 -8.22 -0.89
CA VAL A 50 -1.78 -7.37 -1.17
C VAL A 50 -1.40 -6.25 -2.12
N PHE A 51 -0.32 -5.51 -1.85
CA PHE A 51 0.13 -4.42 -2.71
C PHE A 51 0.52 -4.92 -4.12
N ILE A 52 1.24 -6.03 -4.23
CA ILE A 52 1.59 -6.64 -5.51
C ILE A 52 0.33 -7.05 -6.29
N ALA A 53 -0.63 -7.70 -5.64
CA ALA A 53 -1.88 -8.14 -6.25
C ALA A 53 -2.71 -6.95 -6.75
N LEU A 54 -2.80 -5.88 -5.94
CA LEU A 54 -3.43 -4.62 -6.32
C LEU A 54 -2.74 -4.02 -7.54
N GLY A 55 -1.42 -3.83 -7.52
CA GLY A 55 -0.66 -3.28 -8.65
C GLY A 55 -0.82 -4.11 -9.94
N ALA A 56 -0.74 -5.44 -9.84
CA ALA A 56 -0.90 -6.30 -11.01
C ALA A 56 -2.29 -6.18 -11.66
N ASN A 57 -3.35 -6.06 -10.84
CA ASN A 57 -4.74 -6.20 -11.26
C ASN A 57 -5.60 -4.93 -11.16
N ILE A 58 -5.01 -3.75 -10.89
CA ILE A 58 -5.75 -2.52 -10.55
C ILE A 58 -6.78 -2.04 -11.58
N THR A 59 -6.70 -2.50 -12.83
CA THR A 59 -7.65 -2.18 -13.90
C THR A 59 -8.92 -3.03 -13.87
N ARG A 60 -9.00 -4.02 -12.98
CA ARG A 60 -10.23 -4.80 -12.76
C ARG A 60 -11.13 -4.03 -11.80
N LYS A 61 -12.38 -3.78 -12.18
CA LYS A 61 -13.39 -3.05 -11.38
C LYS A 61 -13.45 -3.46 -9.90
N PRO A 62 -13.52 -4.76 -9.51
CA PRO A 62 -13.55 -5.12 -8.09
C PRO A 62 -12.22 -4.79 -7.39
N VAL A 63 -11.08 -5.02 -8.06
CA VAL A 63 -9.74 -4.75 -7.51
C VAL A 63 -9.51 -3.26 -7.31
N TYR A 64 -10.01 -2.41 -8.21
CA TYR A 64 -9.98 -0.96 -8.04
C TYR A 64 -10.65 -0.55 -6.73
N TRP A 65 -11.86 -1.03 -6.46
CA TRP A 65 -12.60 -0.66 -5.24
C TRP A 65 -11.95 -1.20 -3.99
N VAL A 66 -11.44 -2.44 -4.03
CA VAL A 66 -10.63 -3.00 -2.95
C VAL A 66 -9.41 -2.11 -2.70
N GLY A 67 -8.70 -1.68 -3.74
CA GLY A 67 -7.54 -0.78 -3.61
C GLY A 67 -7.91 0.57 -3.00
N VAL A 68 -9.02 1.19 -3.41
CA VAL A 68 -9.51 2.45 -2.83
C VAL A 68 -9.82 2.29 -1.34
N ILE A 69 -10.59 1.27 -0.98
CA ILE A 69 -10.99 1.01 0.41
C ILE A 69 -9.76 0.68 1.25
N PHE A 70 -8.87 -0.17 0.75
CA PHE A 70 -7.66 -0.58 1.44
C PHE A 70 -6.73 0.62 1.71
N LEU A 71 -6.47 1.46 0.70
CA LEU A 71 -5.67 2.68 0.89
C LEU A 71 -6.34 3.66 1.87
N ALA A 72 -7.67 3.81 1.82
CA ALA A 72 -8.39 4.65 2.77
C ALA A 72 -8.26 4.15 4.22
N ILE A 73 -8.38 2.83 4.44
CA ILE A 73 -8.16 2.20 5.75
C ILE A 73 -6.72 2.44 6.20
N CYS A 74 -5.72 2.19 5.34
CA CYS A 74 -4.32 2.42 5.67
C CYS A 74 -4.04 3.87 6.07
N ILE A 75 -4.62 4.85 5.36
CA ILE A 75 -4.50 6.27 5.69
C ILE A 75 -5.05 6.56 7.09
N VAL A 76 -6.27 6.07 7.37
CA VAL A 76 -6.90 6.25 8.70
C VAL A 76 -6.01 5.62 9.78
N LEU A 77 -5.61 4.36 9.62
CA LEU A 77 -4.74 3.68 10.59
C LEU A 77 -3.43 4.42 10.81
N THR A 78 -2.80 4.93 9.74
CA THR A 78 -1.53 5.66 9.82
C THR A 78 -1.65 6.99 10.57
N ILE A 79 -2.77 7.71 10.41
CA ILE A 79 -3.01 8.99 11.08
C ILE A 79 -3.27 8.81 12.59
N PHE A 80 -3.96 7.72 12.97
CA PHE A 80 -4.29 7.43 14.36
C PHE A 80 -3.22 6.63 15.12
N ASP A 81 -2.18 6.19 14.44
CA ASP A 81 -1.00 5.59 15.10
C ASP A 81 -0.13 6.67 15.77
N GLN A 82 0.91 6.26 16.49
CA GLN A 82 1.96 7.13 16.99
C GLN A 82 2.72 7.76 15.82
N PHE A 83 2.20 8.89 15.34
CA PHE A 83 2.66 9.52 14.11
C PHE A 83 4.12 9.97 14.19
N GLY A 84 4.98 9.33 13.39
CA GLY A 84 6.38 9.67 13.21
C GLY A 84 6.74 9.99 11.76
N LEU A 85 8.04 10.17 11.52
CA LEU A 85 8.56 10.50 10.19
C LEU A 85 8.36 9.34 9.19
N ALA A 86 8.44 8.09 9.66
CA ALA A 86 8.15 6.92 8.84
C ALA A 86 6.68 6.89 8.38
N ASP A 87 5.76 7.27 9.27
CA ASP A 87 4.32 7.32 9.00
C ASP A 87 3.98 8.41 8.01
N LEU A 88 4.67 9.56 8.06
CA LEU A 88 4.52 10.61 7.05
C LEU A 88 4.89 10.11 5.64
N VAL A 89 5.99 9.34 5.51
CA VAL A 89 6.41 8.78 4.23
C VAL A 89 5.39 7.76 3.72
N ALA A 90 4.94 6.85 4.59
CA ALA A 90 3.89 5.88 4.26
C ALA A 90 2.58 6.57 3.85
N LEU A 91 2.16 7.60 4.60
CA LEU A 91 0.96 8.38 4.37
C LEU A 91 0.98 9.04 2.99
N ILE A 92 2.09 9.67 2.60
CA ILE A 92 2.25 10.26 1.25
C ILE A 92 2.12 9.17 0.18
N LEU A 93 2.77 8.02 0.38
CA LEU A 93 2.71 6.89 -0.55
C LEU A 93 1.33 6.25 -0.63
N PHE A 94 0.45 6.45 0.35
CA PHE A 94 -0.95 6.03 0.29
C PHE A 94 -1.86 7.08 -0.37
N ILE A 95 -1.71 8.35 0.01
CA ILE A 95 -2.57 9.43 -0.47
C ILE A 95 -2.40 9.64 -1.97
N VAL A 96 -1.17 9.67 -2.47
CA VAL A 96 -0.91 9.95 -3.90
C VAL A 96 -1.61 8.95 -4.83
N PRO A 97 -1.43 7.62 -4.71
CA PRO A 97 -2.12 6.67 -5.57
C PRO A 97 -3.64 6.73 -5.37
N LEU A 98 -4.13 6.97 -4.15
CA LEU A 98 -5.56 7.09 -3.90
C LEU A 98 -6.16 8.29 -4.64
N VAL A 99 -5.52 9.46 -4.57
CA VAL A 99 -5.94 10.67 -5.29
C VAL A 99 -5.93 10.43 -6.80
N ILE A 100 -4.89 9.79 -7.33
CA ILE A 100 -4.81 9.46 -8.76
C ILE A 100 -5.96 8.52 -9.16
N MET A 101 -6.21 7.47 -8.38
CA MET A 101 -7.29 6.51 -8.62
C MET A 101 -8.65 7.22 -8.68
N LEU A 102 -8.95 8.07 -7.70
CA LEU A 102 -10.22 8.79 -7.62
C LEU A 102 -10.37 9.85 -8.73
N ALA A 103 -9.33 10.68 -8.96
CA ALA A 103 -9.37 11.74 -9.95
C ALA A 103 -9.42 11.21 -11.39
N LYS A 104 -8.75 10.09 -11.65
CA LYS A 104 -8.67 9.45 -12.98
C LYS A 104 -9.47 8.16 -13.06
N ARG A 105 -10.52 8.00 -12.25
CA ARG A 105 -11.36 6.80 -12.16
C ARG A 105 -11.74 6.17 -13.50
N LYS A 106 -12.10 7.00 -14.49
CA LYS A 106 -12.47 6.51 -15.83
C LYS A 106 -11.33 5.72 -16.49
N GLU A 107 -10.08 6.08 -16.26
CA GLU A 107 -8.93 5.37 -16.83
C GLU A 107 -8.68 3.99 -16.19
N PHE A 108 -9.29 3.69 -15.04
CA PHE A 108 -9.17 2.42 -14.33
C PHE A 108 -10.36 1.49 -14.54
N ILE A 109 -11.58 2.04 -14.68
CA ILE A 109 -12.84 1.27 -14.69
C ILE A 109 -13.67 1.52 -15.94
N ALA A 110 -13.25 2.37 -16.89
CA ALA A 110 -13.98 2.51 -18.15
C ALA A 110 -13.89 1.19 -18.93
N ILE A 111 -14.97 0.43 -18.83
CA ILE A 111 -15.47 -0.53 -19.80
C ILE A 111 -16.68 0.16 -20.41
#